data_AF-A0A960ESP3-F1
#
_entry.id   AF-A0A960ESP3-F1
#
_cell.length_a   1.000
_cell.length_b   1.000
_cell.length_c   1.000
_cell.angle_alpha   90.00
_cell.angle_beta   90.00
_cell.angle_gamma   90.00
#
_symmetry.space_group_name_H-M   'P 1'
#
loop_
_entity.id
_entity.type
_entity.pdbx_description
1 polymer ?
#
loop_
_entity_poly.entity_id
_entity_poly.type
_entity_poly.pdbx_seq_one_letter_code
_entity_poly.pdbx_strand_id
1 'polypeptide(L)'
;MKTRRPLVLHPDRLLPADPTTRSIARRLFAEVEGLPIVSPHGHCDPRWWADDAPFSDPAQLLVTGDHYLLRMLHSQGISLEDLGRRPVDGDTPPTDPREVWRRFASNYHLFRGTPSRVWLDHALHQVLGVDVVPSADTADEIFDHVSDRLTQPDCRPRALFE
;
A
#
# COMPACT_ATOMS: atom_id res chain seq x y z
N MET A 1 -17.82 -15.63 12.42
CA MET A 1 -16.59 -16.30 11.97
C MET A 1 -15.83 -15.29 11.13
N LYS A 2 -14.61 -14.90 11.52
CA LYS A 2 -13.83 -13.89 10.77
C LYS A 2 -13.60 -14.39 9.34
N THR A 3 -13.94 -13.59 8.34
CA THR A 3 -13.84 -14.02 6.94
C THR A 3 -12.44 -13.76 6.42
N ARG A 4 -11.53 -14.72 6.61
CA ARG A 4 -10.15 -14.63 6.10
C ARG A 4 -10.10 -15.02 4.62
N ARG A 5 -9.87 -14.04 3.76
CA ARG A 5 -9.66 -14.25 2.32
C ARG A 5 -8.19 -14.09 1.99
N PRO A 6 -7.56 -15.08 1.32
CA PRO A 6 -6.15 -14.96 0.92
C PRO A 6 -5.97 -13.83 -0.09
N LEU A 7 -4.86 -13.10 0.03
CA LEU A 7 -4.39 -12.11 -0.93
C LEU A 7 -3.46 -12.83 -1.92
N VAL A 8 -4.00 -13.17 -3.09
CA VAL A 8 -3.27 -13.86 -4.16
C VAL A 8 -3.19 -12.96 -5.38
N LEU A 9 -1.96 -12.69 -5.83
CA LEU A 9 -1.73 -11.97 -7.09
C LEU A 9 -1.60 -12.98 -8.23
N HIS A 10 -2.52 -12.92 -9.18
CA HIS A 10 -2.40 -13.75 -10.38
C HIS A 10 -1.15 -13.33 -11.18
N PRO A 11 -0.35 -14.28 -11.71
CA PRO A 11 0.84 -13.95 -12.50
C PRO A 11 0.47 -13.20 -13.79
N ASP A 12 -0.62 -13.57 -14.45
CA ASP A 12 -1.14 -12.88 -15.65
C ASP A 12 -2.07 -11.68 -15.35
N ARG A 13 -1.97 -11.06 -14.15
CA ARG A 13 -2.81 -9.89 -13.84
C ARG A 13 -2.57 -8.77 -14.86
N LEU A 14 -3.64 -8.05 -15.23
CA LEU A 14 -3.65 -6.99 -16.26
C LEU A 14 -3.41 -7.46 -17.71
N LEU A 15 -3.06 -8.72 -17.95
CA LEU A 15 -2.96 -9.25 -19.31
C LEU A 15 -4.36 -9.49 -19.90
N PRO A 16 -4.54 -9.34 -21.23
CA PRO A 16 -5.83 -9.60 -21.89
C PRO A 16 -6.40 -11.00 -21.62
N ALA A 17 -7.73 -11.15 -21.71
CA ALA A 17 -8.41 -12.43 -21.52
C ALA A 17 -8.26 -13.39 -22.69
N ASP A 18 -8.13 -12.87 -23.92
CA ASP A 18 -7.93 -13.66 -25.12
C ASP A 18 -6.63 -14.49 -25.02
N PRO A 19 -6.66 -15.82 -25.18
CA PRO A 19 -5.51 -16.68 -24.93
C PRO A 19 -4.30 -16.37 -25.83
N THR A 20 -4.53 -16.06 -27.11
CA THR A 20 -3.47 -15.76 -28.06
C THR A 20 -2.79 -14.45 -27.68
N THR A 21 -3.58 -13.41 -27.42
CA THR A 21 -3.08 -12.11 -27.01
C THR A 21 -2.36 -12.18 -25.66
N ARG A 22 -2.90 -12.92 -24.69
CA ARG A 22 -2.27 -13.14 -23.38
C ARG A 22 -0.91 -13.82 -23.52
N SER A 23 -0.81 -14.83 -24.38
CA SER A 23 0.45 -15.54 -24.62
C SER A 23 1.53 -14.60 -25.16
N ILE A 24 1.17 -13.74 -26.12
CA ILE A 24 2.07 -12.72 -26.66
C ILE A 24 2.46 -11.72 -25.57
N ALA A 25 1.50 -11.20 -24.81
CA ALA A 25 1.74 -10.23 -23.75
C ALA A 25 2.65 -10.79 -22.65
N ARG A 26 2.44 -12.05 -22.23
CA ARG A 26 3.30 -12.74 -21.26
C ARG A 26 4.74 -12.84 -21.74
N ARG A 27 4.94 -13.25 -23.00
CA ARG A 27 6.28 -13.34 -23.60
C ARG A 27 6.98 -11.98 -23.63
N LEU A 28 6.28 -10.92 -24.03
CA LEU A 28 6.86 -9.57 -24.06
C LEU A 28 7.17 -9.05 -22.66
N PHE A 29 6.30 -9.31 -21.68
CA PHE A 29 6.52 -8.89 -20.30
C PHE A 29 7.73 -9.57 -19.67
N ALA A 30 7.92 -10.88 -19.91
CA ALA A 30 9.06 -11.64 -19.39
C ALA A 30 10.43 -11.06 -19.85
N GLU A 31 10.49 -10.45 -21.03
CA GLU A 31 11.72 -9.80 -21.53
C GLU A 31 12.04 -8.48 -20.80
N VAL A 32 11.07 -7.88 -20.10
CA VAL A 32 11.20 -6.53 -19.52
C VAL A 32 10.96 -6.46 -18.01
N GLU A 33 10.37 -7.48 -17.39
CA GLU A 33 9.96 -7.44 -15.97
C GLU A 33 11.14 -7.34 -15.00
N GLY A 34 12.32 -7.81 -15.41
CA GLY A 34 13.56 -7.73 -14.63
C GLY A 34 14.44 -6.52 -14.93
N LEU A 35 13.99 -5.59 -15.78
CA LEU A 35 14.76 -4.38 -16.09
C LEU A 35 14.73 -3.39 -14.91
N PRO A 36 15.80 -2.59 -14.70
CA PRO A 36 15.82 -1.55 -13.68
C PRO A 36 14.70 -0.51 -13.88
N ILE A 37 14.12 -0.04 -12.77
CA ILE A 37 13.14 1.05 -12.80
C ILE A 37 13.87 2.37 -13.03
N VAL A 38 13.56 3.03 -14.15
CA VAL A 38 13.96 4.42 -14.40
C VAL A 38 12.79 5.33 -14.05
N SER A 39 12.90 6.08 -12.95
CA SER A 39 11.89 7.02 -12.49
C SER A 39 12.41 8.46 -12.64
N PRO A 40 12.28 9.09 -13.82
CA PRO A 40 12.88 10.40 -14.11
C PRO A 40 12.12 11.57 -13.46
N HIS A 41 10.96 11.31 -12.83
CA HIS A 41 10.16 12.32 -12.16
C HIS A 41 9.39 11.69 -10.99
N GLY A 42 9.46 12.31 -9.82
CA GLY A 42 8.80 11.85 -8.62
C GLY A 42 8.88 12.87 -7.48
N HIS A 43 8.25 12.55 -6.36
CA HIS A 43 8.10 13.44 -5.21
C HIS A 43 8.43 12.77 -3.86
N CYS A 44 9.23 11.72 -3.88
CA CYS A 44 9.70 11.10 -2.64
C CYS A 44 10.59 12.08 -1.85
N ASP A 45 10.54 12.00 -0.52
CA ASP A 45 11.36 12.86 0.33
C ASP A 45 12.83 12.43 0.25
N PRO A 46 13.76 13.30 -0.22
CA PRO A 46 15.18 12.94 -0.32
C PRO A 46 15.81 12.57 1.02
N ARG A 47 15.23 13.03 2.14
CA ARG A 47 15.72 12.71 3.49
C ARG A 47 15.62 11.23 3.82
N TRP A 48 14.69 10.49 3.21
CA TRP A 48 14.57 9.05 3.41
C TRP A 48 15.89 8.34 3.11
N TRP A 49 16.56 8.69 2.00
CA TRP A 49 17.86 8.12 1.64
C TRP A 49 19.03 8.81 2.33
N ALA A 50 18.92 10.10 2.66
CA ALA A 50 19.99 10.80 3.38
C ALA A 50 20.18 10.22 4.79
N ASP A 51 19.08 10.03 5.52
CA ASP A 51 19.09 9.61 6.92
C ASP A 51 19.00 8.09 7.08
N ASP A 52 18.40 7.38 6.11
CA ASP A 52 18.17 5.92 6.13
C ASP A 52 17.46 5.43 7.40
N ALA A 53 16.65 6.31 7.99
CA ALA A 53 15.81 6.02 9.14
C ALA A 53 14.69 5.03 8.75
N PRO A 54 14.22 4.17 9.68
CA PRO A 54 13.12 3.28 9.38
C PRO A 54 11.81 4.07 9.22
N PHE A 55 10.88 3.56 8.42
CA PHE A 55 9.53 4.10 8.37
C PHE A 55 8.81 3.86 9.71
N SER A 56 7.91 4.78 10.10
CA SER A 56 7.31 4.76 11.45
C SER A 56 6.30 3.64 11.65
N ASP A 57 5.29 3.58 10.79
CA ASP A 57 4.14 2.69 10.92
C ASP A 57 3.39 2.53 9.58
N PRO A 58 2.53 1.49 9.44
CA PRO A 58 1.80 1.22 8.21
C PRO A 58 0.90 2.36 7.73
N ALA A 59 0.26 3.10 8.66
CA ALA A 59 -0.69 4.14 8.30
C ALA A 59 0.01 5.38 7.76
N GLN A 60 1.09 5.83 8.39
CA GLN A 60 1.89 6.96 7.90
C GLN A 60 2.55 6.64 6.55
N LEU A 61 3.06 5.41 6.38
CA LEU A 61 3.71 5.00 5.14
C LEU A 61 2.73 4.89 3.97
N LEU A 62 1.57 4.24 4.15
CA LEU A 62 0.70 3.84 3.05
C LEU A 62 -0.57 4.68 2.91
N VAL A 63 -1.08 5.28 3.99
CA VAL A 63 -2.43 5.88 4.02
C VAL A 63 -2.38 7.40 4.12
N THR A 64 -1.78 7.93 5.18
CA THR A 64 -1.87 9.36 5.52
C THR A 64 -1.21 10.25 4.47
N GLY A 65 -0.15 9.77 3.81
CA GLY A 65 0.52 10.50 2.72
C GLY A 65 -0.18 10.43 1.37
N ASP A 66 -0.99 9.40 1.11
CA ASP A 66 -1.52 9.11 -0.23
C ASP A 66 -2.90 9.75 -0.45
N HIS A 67 -2.91 10.83 -1.23
CA HIS A 67 -4.13 11.58 -1.55
C HIS A 67 -5.14 10.77 -2.37
N TYR A 68 -4.77 9.70 -3.09
CA TYR A 68 -5.74 8.84 -3.76
C TYR A 68 -6.57 8.06 -2.74
N LEU A 69 -5.93 7.55 -1.68
CA LEU A 69 -6.62 6.80 -0.62
C LEU A 69 -7.47 7.72 0.24
N LEU A 70 -6.90 8.86 0.64
CA LEU A 70 -7.63 9.88 1.39
C LEU A 70 -8.85 10.37 0.62
N ARG A 71 -8.72 10.66 -0.68
CA ARG A 71 -9.84 11.12 -1.50
C ARG A 71 -10.97 10.09 -1.56
N MET A 72 -10.64 8.81 -1.71
CA MET A 72 -11.66 7.75 -1.73
C MET A 72 -12.40 7.67 -0.39
N LEU A 73 -11.68 7.59 0.72
CA LEU A 73 -12.26 7.47 2.05
C LEU A 73 -13.06 8.72 2.45
N HIS A 74 -12.52 9.90 2.16
CA HIS A 74 -13.21 11.17 2.41
C HIS A 74 -14.48 11.32 1.57
N SER A 75 -14.49 10.82 0.33
CA SER A 75 -15.71 10.83 -0.49
C SER A 75 -16.86 10.02 0.11
N GLN A 76 -16.57 9.10 1.03
CA GLN A 76 -17.57 8.31 1.77
C GLN A 76 -17.88 8.90 3.16
N GLY A 77 -17.44 10.11 3.46
CA GLY A 77 -17.76 10.83 4.69
C GLY A 77 -16.78 10.63 5.86
N ILE A 78 -15.62 10.03 5.63
CA ILE A 78 -14.58 9.89 6.66
C ILE A 78 -13.75 11.18 6.70
N SER A 79 -13.61 11.80 7.88
CA SER A 79 -12.83 13.04 8.03
C SER A 79 -11.34 12.81 7.71
N LEU A 80 -10.63 13.86 7.29
CA LEU A 80 -9.19 13.75 7.04
C LEU A 80 -8.42 13.56 8.36
N GLU A 81 -8.94 14.11 9.45
CA GLU A 81 -8.46 13.95 10.83
C GLU A 81 -8.50 12.48 11.26
N ASP A 82 -9.61 11.79 10.99
CA ASP A 82 -9.75 10.35 11.25
C ASP A 82 -8.79 9.49 10.41
N LEU A 83 -8.21 10.07 9.35
CA LEU A 83 -7.21 9.46 8.47
C LEU A 83 -5.78 9.95 8.75
N GLY A 84 -5.58 10.64 9.87
CA GLY A 84 -4.26 11.05 10.37
C GLY A 84 -3.73 12.36 9.79
N ARG A 85 -4.52 13.08 8.98
CA ARG A 85 -4.18 14.47 8.61
C ARG A 85 -4.48 15.41 9.76
N ARG A 86 -3.76 16.52 9.84
CA ARG A 86 -4.04 17.60 10.79
C ARG A 86 -4.23 18.92 10.06
N PRO A 87 -5.14 19.79 10.53
CA PRO A 87 -5.16 21.18 10.11
C PRO A 87 -3.81 21.83 10.41
N VAL A 88 -3.35 22.70 9.51
CA VAL A 88 -2.07 23.42 9.67
C VAL A 88 -2.06 24.29 10.93
N ASP A 89 -3.23 24.82 11.32
CA ASP A 89 -3.38 25.74 12.45
C ASP A 89 -4.08 25.11 13.67
N GLY A 90 -4.23 23.78 13.69
CA GLY A 90 -5.06 23.08 14.69
C GLY A 90 -4.25 22.33 15.74
N ASP A 91 -4.65 22.47 17.01
CA ASP A 91 -4.17 21.67 18.15
C ASP A 91 -4.84 20.29 18.25
N THR A 92 -5.40 19.78 17.15
CA THR A 92 -6.04 18.45 17.14
C THR A 92 -5.00 17.38 17.47
N PRO A 93 -5.23 16.55 18.51
CA PRO A 93 -4.30 15.50 18.87
C PRO A 93 -4.12 14.50 17.71
N PRO A 94 -2.94 13.84 17.60
CA PRO A 94 -2.77 12.75 16.65
C PRO A 94 -3.87 11.72 16.80
N THR A 95 -4.49 11.34 15.69
CA THR A 95 -5.22 10.07 15.60
C THR A 95 -4.22 8.94 15.72
N ASP A 96 -4.54 7.92 16.54
CA ASP A 96 -3.76 6.70 16.65
C ASP A 96 -3.57 6.06 15.25
N PRO A 97 -2.32 5.82 14.80
CA PRO A 97 -2.06 5.17 13.52
C PRO A 97 -2.78 3.84 13.34
N ARG A 98 -2.99 3.07 14.42
CA ARG A 98 -3.74 1.81 14.34
C ARG A 98 -5.22 2.04 14.04
N GLU A 99 -5.82 3.09 14.58
CA GLU A 99 -7.21 3.49 14.25
C GLU A 99 -7.33 3.99 12.81
N VAL A 100 -6.35 4.77 12.32
CA VAL A 100 -6.28 5.16 10.90
C VAL A 100 -6.25 3.91 10.01
N TRP A 101 -5.40 2.94 10.35
CA TRP A 101 -5.29 1.68 9.61
C TRP A 101 -6.57 0.85 9.65
N ARG A 102 -7.19 0.69 10.82
CA ARG A 102 -8.47 -0.02 10.99
C ARG A 102 -9.56 0.58 10.11
N ARG A 103 -9.64 1.92 10.04
CA ARG A 103 -10.60 2.62 9.16
C ARG A 103 -10.31 2.34 7.69
N PHE A 104 -9.05 2.45 7.26
CA PHE A 104 -8.64 2.12 5.90
C PHE A 104 -8.98 0.66 5.54
N ALA A 105 -8.58 -0.31 6.36
CA ALA A 105 -8.78 -1.73 6.11
C ALA A 105 -10.27 -2.11 6.09
N SER A 106 -11.09 -1.55 6.98
CA SER A 106 -12.54 -1.77 7.00
C SER A 106 -13.23 -1.27 5.71
N ASN A 107 -12.67 -0.23 5.10
CA ASN A 107 -13.17 0.39 3.87
C ASN A 107 -12.43 -0.08 2.61
N TYR A 108 -11.59 -1.11 2.70
CA TYR A 108 -10.75 -1.56 1.59
C TYR A 108 -11.55 -2.07 0.36
N HIS A 109 -12.84 -2.36 0.55
CA HIS A 109 -13.76 -2.74 -0.52
C HIS A 109 -14.09 -1.58 -1.49
N LEU A 110 -13.93 -0.32 -1.08
CA LEU A 110 -14.18 0.85 -1.91
C LEU A 110 -13.21 0.97 -3.09
N PHE A 111 -12.01 0.40 -2.95
CA PHE A 111 -10.99 0.45 -3.99
C PHE A 111 -11.22 -0.58 -5.10
N ARG A 112 -12.25 -1.43 -5.02
CA ARG A 112 -12.55 -2.42 -6.07
C ARG A 112 -12.73 -1.74 -7.42
N GLY A 113 -12.00 -2.21 -8.44
CA GLY A 113 -12.01 -1.64 -9.79
C GLY A 113 -11.13 -0.40 -9.98
N THR A 114 -10.41 0.05 -8.95
CA THR A 114 -9.51 1.20 -9.03
C THR A 114 -8.04 0.77 -9.20
N PRO A 115 -7.16 1.61 -9.78
CA PRO A 115 -5.73 1.33 -9.84
C PRO A 115 -5.09 1.23 -8.45
N SER A 116 -5.57 2.00 -7.46
CA SER A 116 -5.08 1.95 -6.08
C SER A 116 -5.18 0.54 -5.49
N ARG A 117 -6.22 -0.22 -5.84
CA ARG A 117 -6.32 -1.63 -5.42
C ARG A 117 -5.20 -2.49 -5.96
N VAL A 118 -4.82 -2.29 -7.22
CA VAL A 118 -3.72 -3.04 -7.86
C VAL A 118 -2.39 -2.69 -7.21
N TRP A 119 -2.13 -1.40 -6.99
CA TRP A 119 -0.89 -0.94 -6.35
C TRP A 119 -0.76 -1.41 -4.91
N LEU A 120 -1.84 -1.30 -4.12
CA LEU A 120 -1.84 -1.73 -2.71
C LEU A 120 -1.73 -3.24 -2.57
N ASP A 121 -2.50 -4.02 -3.35
CA ASP A 121 -2.37 -5.48 -3.32
C ASP A 121 -0.95 -5.92 -3.72
N HIS A 122 -0.30 -5.22 -4.67
CA HIS A 122 1.10 -5.47 -5.04
C HIS A 122 2.07 -5.14 -3.90
N ALA A 123 2.02 -3.92 -3.34
CA ALA A 123 2.91 -3.50 -2.26
C ALA A 123 2.75 -4.37 -1.00
N LEU A 124 1.51 -4.64 -0.60
CA LEU A 124 1.22 -5.48 0.57
C LEU A 124 1.75 -6.90 0.36
N HIS A 125 1.51 -7.51 -0.79
CA HIS A 125 1.87 -8.91 -1.01
C HIS A 125 3.36 -9.10 -1.38
N GLN A 126 3.86 -8.38 -2.37
CA GLN A 126 5.20 -8.62 -2.94
C GLN A 126 6.30 -7.98 -2.12
N VAL A 127 6.06 -6.79 -1.54
CA VAL A 127 7.08 -6.04 -0.79
C VAL A 127 6.99 -6.32 0.70
N LEU A 128 5.76 -6.29 1.24
CA LEU A 128 5.52 -6.39 2.68
C LEU A 128 5.15 -7.80 3.15
N GLY A 129 4.96 -8.77 2.24
CA GLY A 129 4.73 -10.17 2.58
C GLY A 129 3.37 -10.47 3.22
N VAL A 130 2.35 -9.64 2.97
CA VAL A 130 0.97 -9.85 3.44
C VAL A 130 0.26 -10.87 2.56
N ASP A 131 -0.38 -11.86 3.19
CA ASP A 131 -1.04 -12.99 2.51
C ASP A 131 -2.57 -13.02 2.70
N VAL A 132 -3.13 -12.04 3.41
CA VAL A 132 -4.58 -11.89 3.62
C VAL A 132 -5.08 -10.53 3.16
N VAL A 133 -6.30 -10.49 2.62
CA VAL A 133 -6.88 -9.23 2.15
C VAL A 133 -7.23 -8.33 3.35
N PRO A 134 -6.88 -7.02 3.31
CA PRO A 134 -7.35 -6.06 4.30
C PRO A 134 -8.88 -6.01 4.40
N SER A 135 -9.35 -6.04 5.63
CA SER A 135 -10.75 -5.99 6.05
C SER A 135 -10.80 -5.57 7.52
N ALA A 136 -12.00 -5.32 8.05
CA ALA A 136 -12.17 -5.10 9.49
C ALA A 136 -11.62 -6.28 10.33
N ASP A 137 -11.76 -7.52 9.84
CA ASP A 137 -11.35 -8.73 10.56
C ASP A 137 -9.83 -8.96 10.60
N THR A 138 -9.12 -8.46 9.58
CA THR A 138 -7.68 -8.67 9.33
C THR A 138 -6.82 -7.42 9.59
N ALA A 139 -7.45 -6.28 9.95
CA ALA A 139 -6.76 -5.00 10.09
C ALA A 139 -5.56 -5.07 11.06
N ASP A 140 -5.78 -5.55 12.28
CA ASP A 140 -4.73 -5.58 13.31
C ASP A 140 -3.61 -6.54 13.00
N GLU A 141 -3.94 -7.73 12.47
CA GLU A 141 -2.96 -8.73 12.03
C GLU A 141 -2.02 -8.15 10.96
N ILE A 142 -2.58 -7.46 9.96
CA ILE A 142 -1.77 -6.82 8.92
C ILE A 142 -0.98 -5.64 9.49
N PHE A 143 -1.56 -4.86 10.40
CA PHE A 143 -0.85 -3.74 11.02
C PHE A 143 0.40 -4.22 11.78
N ASP A 144 0.25 -5.28 12.58
CA ASP A 144 1.35 -5.84 13.36
C ASP A 144 2.42 -6.43 12.44
N HIS A 145 2.02 -7.24 11.46
CA HIS A 145 2.92 -7.81 10.46
C HIS A 145 3.73 -6.75 9.70
N VAL A 146 3.05 -5.71 9.18
CA VAL A 146 3.73 -4.64 8.44
C VAL A 146 4.60 -3.82 9.39
N SER A 147 4.17 -3.54 10.62
CA SER A 147 5.00 -2.83 11.61
C SER A 147 6.30 -3.58 11.88
N ASP A 148 6.24 -4.90 12.11
CA ASP A 148 7.41 -5.74 12.31
C ASP A 148 8.31 -5.77 11.06
N ARG A 149 7.71 -5.87 9.87
CA ARG A 149 8.42 -5.84 8.58
C ARG A 149 9.22 -4.56 8.39
N LEU A 150 8.66 -3.40 8.76
CA LEU A 150 9.30 -2.09 8.63
C LEU A 150 10.51 -1.90 9.56
N THR A 151 10.63 -2.70 10.62
CA THR A 151 11.83 -2.68 11.49
C THR A 151 13.04 -3.38 10.88
N GLN A 152 12.83 -4.24 9.87
CA GLN A 152 13.88 -5.07 9.31
C GLN A 152 14.88 -4.25 8.48
N PRO A 153 16.17 -4.62 8.47
CA PRO A 153 17.21 -3.88 7.73
C PRO A 153 16.97 -3.77 6.23
N ASP A 154 16.33 -4.76 5.62
CA ASP A 154 15.98 -4.79 4.19
C ASP A 154 14.73 -3.96 3.85
N CYS A 155 14.03 -3.42 4.86
CA CYS A 155 12.95 -2.44 4.70
C CYS A 155 13.42 -1.00 4.91
N ARG A 156 14.73 -0.77 5.01
CA ARG A 156 15.30 0.59 5.08
C ARG A 156 15.19 1.29 3.73
N PRO A 157 15.06 2.63 3.69
CA PRO A 157 14.93 3.37 2.44
C PRO A 157 16.01 3.07 1.40
N ARG A 158 17.28 2.93 1.82
CA ARG A 158 18.37 2.54 0.89
C ARG A 158 18.25 1.08 0.47
N ALA A 159 17.97 0.16 1.40
CA ALA A 159 17.86 -1.26 1.08
C ALA A 159 16.67 -1.59 0.16
N LEU A 160 15.57 -0.83 0.25
CA LEU A 160 14.43 -0.94 -0.67
C LEU A 160 14.68 -0.30 -2.04
N PHE A 161 15.68 0.56 -2.16
CA PHE A 161 16.04 1.23 -3.41
C PHE A 161 16.95 0.37 -4.28
N GLU A 162 17.83 -0.42 -3.65
CA GLU A 162 18.72 -1.39 -4.31
C GLU A 162 18.00 -2.68 -4.74
#